data_AF-A0A2H0P0L1-F1
#
_entry.id   AF-A0A2H0P0L1-F1
#
_cell.length_a   1.000
_cell.length_b   1.000
_cell.length_c   1.000
_cell.angle_alpha   90.00
_cell.angle_beta   90.00
_cell.angle_gamma   90.00
#
_symmetry.space_group_name_H-M   'P 1'
#
loop_
_entity.id
_entity.type
_entity.pdbx_description
1 polymer ?
#
loop_
_entity_poly.entity_id
_entity_poly.type
_entity_poly.pdbx_seq_one_letter_code
_entity_poly.pdbx_strand_id
1 'polypeptide(L)'
;IRMKDLAVPLWAVFLIVIRELVIGGVRVIAGAQGKVLSADKWGKIKTAIQLIAIMAMVGVVVLRDHALAQPWMIKAVYPLTVLCAVLALSSLASYLSQYRAMLEKSWE
;
A
#
# COMPACT_ATOMS: atom_id res chain seq x y z
N ILE A 1 1.26 -28.19 7.55
CA ILE A 1 1.86 -26.84 7.57
C ILE A 1 1.06 -25.99 8.55
N ARG A 2 1.62 -25.74 9.74
CA ARG A 2 0.97 -24.99 10.83
C ARG A 2 1.30 -23.52 10.61
N MET A 3 0.42 -22.78 9.95
CA MET A 3 0.58 -21.34 9.71
C MET A 3 0.34 -20.55 11.01
N LYS A 4 1.28 -20.62 11.96
CA LYS A 4 1.27 -19.80 13.19
C LYS A 4 2.43 -18.80 13.26
N ASP A 5 3.36 -18.83 12.30
CA ASP A 5 4.67 -18.15 12.48
C ASP A 5 4.87 -16.90 11.62
N LEU A 6 3.96 -16.59 10.68
CA LEU A 6 3.92 -15.27 10.07
C LEU A 6 3.00 -14.40 10.92
N ALA A 7 3.58 -13.69 11.88
CA ALA A 7 2.92 -12.59 12.60
C ALA A 7 2.63 -11.41 11.66
N VAL A 8 2.05 -11.68 10.48
CA VAL A 8 1.45 -10.66 9.62
C VAL A 8 0.08 -10.40 10.22
N PRO A 9 -0.20 -9.18 10.68
CA PRO A 9 -1.47 -8.89 11.30
C PRO A 9 -2.59 -9.11 10.28
N LEU A 10 -3.52 -10.03 10.57
CA LEU A 10 -4.63 -10.35 9.66
C LEU A 10 -5.48 -9.12 9.33
N TRP A 11 -5.58 -8.18 10.28
CA TRP A 11 -6.23 -6.88 10.11
C TRP A 11 -5.53 -6.01 9.05
N ALA A 12 -4.20 -6.05 8.96
CA ALA A 12 -3.44 -5.31 7.96
C ALA A 12 -3.67 -5.88 6.56
N VAL A 13 -3.74 -7.22 6.44
CA VAL A 13 -4.03 -7.90 5.17
C VAL A 13 -5.44 -7.52 4.67
N PHE A 14 -6.44 -7.55 5.54
CA PHE A 14 -7.81 -7.15 5.19
C PHE A 14 -7.88 -5.71 4.68
N LEU A 15 -7.19 -4.78 5.35
CA LEU A 15 -7.13 -3.37 4.92
C LEU A 15 -6.47 -3.20 3.55
N ILE A 16 -5.40 -3.97 3.27
CA ILE A 16 -4.71 -3.94 1.98
C ILE A 16 -5.63 -4.44 0.86
N VAL A 17 -6.35 -5.55 1.07
CA VAL A 17 -7.26 -6.11 0.07
C VAL A 17 -8.42 -5.16 -0.24
N ILE A 18 -9.08 -4.62 0.79
CA ILE A 18 -10.18 -3.66 0.62
C ILE A 18 -9.70 -2.43 -0.15
N ARG A 19 -8.51 -1.90 0.19
CA ARG A 19 -7.89 -0.79 -0.54
C ARG A 19 -7.73 -1.11 -2.03
N GLU A 20 -7.19 -2.28 -2.34
CA GLU A 20 -6.86 -2.66 -3.72
C GLU A 20 -8.14 -2.80 -4.57
N LEU A 21 -9.20 -3.36 -3.99
CA LEU A 21 -10.52 -3.47 -4.62
C LEU A 21 -11.15 -2.10 -4.86
N VAL A 22 -11.08 -1.17 -3.89
CA VAL A 22 -11.63 0.19 -4.03
C VAL A 22 -10.89 0.98 -5.12
N ILE A 23 -9.55 0.95 -5.12
CA ILE A 23 -8.74 1.66 -6.13
C ILE A 23 -8.97 1.07 -7.52
N GLY A 24 -9.02 -0.27 -7.63
CA GLY A 24 -9.34 -0.96 -8.87
C GLY A 24 -10.73 -0.61 -9.39
N GLY A 25 -11.74 -0.65 -8.54
CA GLY A 25 -13.12 -0.29 -8.89
C GLY A 25 -13.25 1.15 -9.39
N VAL A 26 -12.64 2.11 -8.69
CA VAL A 26 -12.63 3.52 -9.12
C VAL A 26 -11.97 3.69 -10.49
N ARG A 27 -10.89 2.96 -10.79
CA ARG A 27 -10.23 3.01 -12.09
C ARG A 27 -11.12 2.46 -13.21
N VAL A 28 -11.87 1.39 -12.95
CA VAL A 28 -12.82 0.82 -13.91
C VAL A 28 -13.94 1.82 -14.23
N ILE A 29 -14.51 2.45 -13.20
CA ILE A 29 -15.59 3.46 -13.36
C ILE A 29 -15.07 4.69 -14.10
N ALA A 30 -13.88 5.20 -13.75
CA ALA A 30 -13.28 6.36 -14.43
C ALA A 30 -12.97 6.06 -15.91
N GLY A 31 -12.53 4.83 -16.23
CA GLY A 31 -12.33 4.38 -17.60
C GLY A 31 -13.63 4.34 -18.40
N ALA A 32 -14.74 3.91 -17.79
CA ALA A 32 -16.06 3.91 -18.42
C ALA A 32 -16.59 5.33 -18.72
N GLN A 33 -16.19 6.34 -17.93
CA GLN A 33 -16.59 7.74 -18.13
C GLN A 33 -15.68 8.50 -19.10
N GLY A 34 -14.72 7.84 -19.76
CA GLY A 34 -13.80 8.46 -20.72
C GLY A 34 -12.81 9.46 -20.12
N LYS A 35 -12.79 9.62 -18.79
CA LYS A 35 -11.88 10.54 -18.10
C LYS A 35 -10.61 9.77 -17.74
N VAL A 36 -9.63 9.88 -18.63
CA VAL A 36 -8.30 9.31 -18.39
C VAL A 36 -7.67 10.04 -17.21
N LEU A 37 -7.33 9.28 -16.18
CA LEU A 37 -6.57 9.77 -15.04
C LEU A 37 -5.30 10.47 -15.52
N SER A 38 -5.26 11.79 -15.39
CA SER A 38 -3.99 12.51 -15.38
C SER A 38 -3.23 12.03 -14.15
N ALA A 39 -2.09 11.35 -14.36
CA ALA A 39 -1.25 10.82 -13.30
C ALA A 39 -0.70 11.97 -12.43
N ASP A 40 -1.39 12.25 -11.33
CA ASP A 40 -1.01 13.30 -10.40
C ASP A 40 0.39 13.01 -9.81
N LYS A 41 1.23 14.04 -9.68
CA LYS A 41 2.64 13.92 -9.24
C LYS A 41 2.73 13.28 -7.84
N TRP A 42 1.68 13.45 -7.04
CA TRP A 42 1.51 12.82 -5.73
C TRP A 42 1.46 11.29 -5.78
N GLY A 43 0.97 10.69 -6.87
CA GLY A 43 0.97 9.23 -7.04
C GLY A 43 2.38 8.66 -7.18
N LYS A 44 3.25 9.35 -7.95
CA LYS A 44 4.64 8.92 -8.22
C LYS A 44 5.52 8.90 -6.97
N ILE A 45 5.41 9.94 -6.13
CA ILE A 45 6.19 10.05 -4.89
C ILE A 45 5.75 8.97 -3.89
N LYS A 46 4.44 8.73 -3.79
CA LYS A 46 3.89 7.69 -2.89
C LYS A 46 4.34 6.29 -3.28
N THR A 47 4.33 5.95 -4.58
CA THR A 47 4.84 4.65 -5.06
C THR A 47 6.35 4.50 -4.88
N ALA A 48 7.12 5.58 -5.04
CA ALA A 48 8.57 5.54 -4.84
C ALA A 48 8.92 5.23 -3.38
N ILE A 49 8.27 5.90 -2.41
CA ILE A 49 8.48 5.63 -0.98
C ILE A 49 8.09 4.19 -0.63
N GLN A 50 6.97 3.71 -1.20
CA GLN A 50 6.48 2.35 -0.94
C GLN A 50 7.40 1.27 -1.52
N LEU A 51 7.95 1.47 -2.73
CA LEU A 51 8.96 0.60 -3.33
C LEU A 51 10.26 0.54 -2.52
N ILE A 52 10.75 1.70 -2.05
CA ILE A 52 11.95 1.77 -1.19
C ILE A 52 11.71 1.01 0.12
N ALA A 53 10.53 1.17 0.74
CA ALA A 53 10.17 0.47 1.97
C ALA A 53 10.13 -1.06 1.78
N ILE A 54 9.57 -1.55 0.67
CA ILE A 54 9.54 -2.98 0.35
C ILE A 54 10.96 -3.51 0.10
N MET A 55 11.79 -2.80 -0.67
CA MET A 55 13.18 -3.22 -0.92
C MET A 55 13.99 -3.32 0.38
N ALA A 56 13.85 -2.35 1.27
CA ALA A 56 14.50 -2.39 2.58
C ALA A 56 14.02 -3.58 3.43
N MET A 57 12.72 -3.87 3.40
CA MET A 57 12.14 -4.99 4.14
C MET A 57 12.65 -6.35 3.62
N VAL A 58 12.67 -6.56 2.31
CA VAL A 58 13.20 -7.78 1.69
C VAL A 58 14.69 -7.93 1.97
N GLY A 59 15.46 -6.84 1.88
CA GLY A 59 16.90 -6.86 2.20
C GLY A 59 17.19 -7.32 3.63
N VAL A 60 16.41 -6.87 4.62
CA VAL A 60 16.58 -7.31 6.01
C VAL A 60 16.23 -8.80 6.18
N VAL A 61 15.22 -9.32 5.47
CA VAL A 61 14.86 -10.74 5.50
C VAL A 61 15.99 -11.60 4.91
N VAL A 62 16.58 -11.18 3.79
CA VAL A 62 17.70 -11.88 3.15
C VAL A 62 18.94 -11.87 4.05
N LEU A 63 19.27 -10.74 4.66
CA LEU A 63 20.39 -10.65 5.61
C LEU A 63 20.17 -11.51 6.86
N ARG A 64 18.91 -11.71 7.27
CA ARG A 64 18.55 -12.62 8.37
C ARG A 64 18.76 -14.08 7.97
N ASP A 65 18.40 -14.44 6.74
CA ASP A 65 18.59 -15.80 6.21
C ASP A 65 20.08 -16.18 6.14
N HIS A 66 20.93 -15.24 5.71
CA HIS A 66 22.39 -15.41 5.73
C HIS A 66 23.05 -15.24 7.11
N ALA A 67 22.27 -15.16 8.20
CA ALA A 67 22.75 -14.94 9.58
C ALA A 67 23.61 -13.68 9.81
N LEU A 68 23.56 -12.71 8.90
CA LEU A 68 24.26 -11.42 9.01
C LEU A 68 23.39 -10.32 9.65
N ALA A 69 22.11 -10.60 9.90
CA ALA A 69 21.19 -9.62 10.47
C ALA A 69 21.50 -9.37 11.96
N GLN A 70 21.75 -8.10 12.26
CA GLN A 70 21.89 -7.66 13.64
C GLN A 70 20.52 -7.50 14.33
N PRO A 71 20.45 -7.60 15.67
CA PRO A 71 19.19 -7.55 16.43
C PRO A 71 18.40 -6.25 16.21
N TRP A 72 19.08 -5.13 15.97
CA TRP A 72 18.46 -3.83 15.69
C TRP A 72 17.76 -3.80 14.33
N MET A 73 18.25 -4.55 13.34
CA MET A 73 17.66 -4.65 11.99
C MET A 73 16.34 -5.41 12.04
N ILE A 74 16.29 -6.50 12.80
CA ILE A 74 15.08 -7.32 12.96
C ILE A 74 13.98 -6.53 13.67
N LYS A 75 14.33 -5.75 14.72
CA LYS A 75 13.39 -4.87 15.41
C LYS A 75 12.87 -3.74 14.52
N ALA A 76 13.67 -3.27 13.56
CA ALA A 76 13.27 -2.21 12.63
C ALA A 76 12.24 -2.66 11.57
N VAL A 77 12.07 -3.97 11.33
CA VAL A 77 11.08 -4.49 10.35
C VAL A 77 9.64 -4.21 10.78
N TYR A 78 9.36 -4.31 12.07
CA TYR A 78 8.01 -4.09 12.60
C TYR A 78 7.50 -2.65 12.41
N PRO A 79 8.23 -1.59 12.79
CA PRO A 79 7.79 -0.21 12.49
C PRO A 79 7.78 0.08 10.98
N LEU A 80 8.65 -0.54 10.18
CA LEU A 80 8.67 -0.34 8.72
C LEU A 80 7.42 -0.92 8.03
N THR A 81 6.95 -2.08 8.49
CA THR A 81 5.71 -2.70 7.99
C THR A 81 4.47 -1.88 8.37
N VAL A 82 4.41 -1.37 9.60
CA VAL A 82 3.34 -0.46 10.04
C VAL A 82 3.36 0.82 9.21
N LEU A 83 4.54 1.42 8.99
CA LEU A 83 4.69 2.62 8.14
C LEU A 83 4.21 2.35 6.71
N CYS A 84 4.59 1.21 6.12
CA CYS A 84 4.18 0.83 4.77
C CYS A 84 2.65 0.64 4.68
N ALA A 85 2.03 0.03 5.70
CA ALA A 85 0.58 -0.11 5.78
C ALA A 85 -0.13 1.25 5.92
N VAL A 86 0.41 2.16 6.73
CA VAL A 86 -0.12 3.53 6.90
C VAL A 86 0.02 4.34 5.62
N LEU A 87 1.14 4.23 4.90
CA LEU A 87 1.32 4.88 3.59
C LEU A 87 0.38 4.32 2.52
N ALA A 88 0.09 3.02 2.56
CA ALA A 88 -0.92 2.41 1.72
C ALA A 88 -2.31 3.01 2.02
N LEU A 89 -2.68 3.13 3.29
CA LEU A 89 -3.96 3.71 3.71
C LEU A 89 -4.06 5.21 3.38
N SER A 90 -3.00 5.99 3.58
CA SER A 90 -3.00 7.42 3.23
C SER A 90 -3.08 7.64 1.72
N SER A 91 -2.51 6.72 0.94
CA SER A 91 -2.68 6.68 -0.51
C SER A 91 -4.14 6.41 -0.90
N LEU A 92 -4.87 5.55 -0.18
CA LEU A 92 -6.29 5.28 -0.44
C LEU A 92 -7.14 6.54 -0.16
N ALA A 93 -6.95 7.17 1.00
CA ALA A 93 -7.74 8.35 1.40
C ALA A 93 -7.55 9.52 0.42
N SER A 94 -6.31 9.76 -0.01
CA SER A 94 -6.01 10.81 -0.99
C SER A 94 -6.54 10.51 -2.39
N TYR A 95 -6.73 9.25 -2.74
CA TYR A 95 -7.32 8.89 -4.03
C TYR A 95 -8.83 9.15 -3.96
N LEU A 96 -9.52 8.64 -2.93
CA LEU A 96 -10.94 8.89 -2.69
C LEU A 96 -11.31 10.38 -2.71
N SER A 97 -10.49 11.26 -2.13
CA SER A 97 -10.76 12.71 -2.16
C SER A 97 -10.67 13.32 -3.55
N GLN A 98 -9.80 12.81 -4.43
CA GLN A 98 -9.71 13.26 -5.82
C GLN A 98 -10.90 12.78 -6.68
N TYR A 99 -11.50 11.62 -6.36
CA TYR A 99 -12.67 11.08 -7.09
C TYR A 99 -14.02 11.44 -6.51
N ARG A 100 -14.08 11.96 -5.29
CA ARG A 100 -15.34 12.43 -4.69
C ARG A 100 -16.05 13.45 -5.58
N ALA A 101 -15.27 14.33 -6.23
CA ALA A 101 -15.76 15.29 -7.21
C ALA A 101 -16.26 14.69 -8.54
N MET A 102 -15.90 13.44 -8.88
CA MET A 102 -16.44 12.73 -10.05
C MET A 102 -17.73 11.98 -9.73
N LEU A 103 -17.82 11.37 -8.54
CA LEU A 103 -19.00 10.62 -8.11
C LEU A 103 -20.22 11.52 -7.92
N GLU A 104 -20.03 12.73 -7.38
CA GLU A 104 -21.11 13.72 -7.26
C GLU A 104 -21.68 14.14 -8.62
N LYS A 105 -20.88 14.12 -9.70
CA LYS A 105 -21.33 14.49 -11.05
C LYS A 105 -22.01 13.35 -11.82
N SER A 106 -21.99 12.12 -11.30
CA SER A 106 -22.65 10.96 -11.93
C SER A 106 -24.05 10.70 -11.39
N TRP A 107 -24.43 11.40 -10.31
CA TRP A 107 -25.73 11.27 -9.66
C TRP A 107 -26.68 12.43 -10.01
N GLU A 108 -26.26 13.34 -10.90
CA GLU A 108 -27.11 14.29 -11.62
C GLU A 108 -27.30 13.82 -13.07
#